data_AF-A0A8C3FDE8-F1
#
_entry.id   AF-A0A8C3FDE8-F1
#
_cell.length_a   1.000
_cell.length_b   1.000
_cell.length_c   1.000
_cell.angle_alpha   90.00
_cell.angle_beta   90.00
_cell.angle_gamma   90.00
#
_symmetry.space_group_name_H-M   'P 1'
#
loop_
_entity.id
_entity.type
_entity.pdbx_description
1 polymer ?
#
loop_
_entity_poly.entity_id
_entity_poly.type
_entity_poly.pdbx_seq_one_letter_code
_entity_poly.pdbx_strand_id
1 'polypeptide(L)'
;MKDRLQELKLRAKELQLAEENSCVPEVKEDHQLEFEQQAIIYEKEPITERHLNEIQRLQDEISNLAEDVQKFGQQQKSLVSSMRRFSVLKKESNITREIKIQAEHVSKCLDELSKTVKKSESEHGPSSAIVRILTSQHAFLFWRFQNTMLSYNDAITAKQEKCKTFIVRQLDVVGKEVSEEEVNDMLQQGKWEIFNENLLTEVKITKAQLSEIEQRHKELVNLENHIKDLKELFIQISLLVEEQGEIINNIEMGVNNTQDYVQTSKEKFRLAAKYRKRNPCKAICCWCCPCCR
;
A
#
# COMPACT_ATOMS: atom_id res chain seq x y z
N MET A 1 36.69 13.03 3.59
CA MET A 1 35.88 13.86 2.67
C MET A 1 35.80 15.27 3.25
N LYS A 2 36.15 16.31 2.49
CA LYS A 2 35.99 17.70 2.95
C LYS A 2 34.50 18.02 3.03
N ASP A 3 34.07 18.65 4.12
CA ASP A 3 32.68 19.08 4.30
C ASP A 3 32.36 20.22 3.33
N ARG A 4 31.69 19.90 2.22
CA ARG A 4 31.33 20.85 1.16
C ARG A 4 30.22 21.80 1.58
N LEU A 5 29.53 21.53 2.70
CA LEU A 5 28.44 22.39 3.17
C LEU A 5 28.97 23.76 3.62
N GLN A 6 30.13 23.79 4.30
CA GLN A 6 30.74 25.04 4.75
C GLN A 6 31.25 25.88 3.58
N GLU A 7 31.86 25.22 2.58
CA GLU A 7 32.33 25.86 1.35
C GLU A 7 31.16 26.52 0.58
N LEU A 8 30.03 25.81 0.44
CA LEU A 8 28.85 26.33 -0.26
C LEU A 8 28.19 27.50 0.51
N LYS A 9 28.18 27.46 1.85
CA LYS A 9 27.67 28.56 2.69
C LYS A 9 28.49 29.83 2.53
N LEU A 10 29.82 29.72 2.41
CA LEU A 10 30.71 30.86 2.18
C LEU A 10 30.47 31.46 0.79
N ARG A 11 30.44 30.64 -0.26
CA ARG A 11 30.15 31.11 -1.63
C ARG A 11 28.77 31.77 -1.76
N ALA A 12 27.76 31.27 -1.05
CA ALA A 12 26.43 31.88 -1.05
C ALA A 12 26.44 33.29 -0.42
N LYS A 13 27.20 33.50 0.65
CA LYS A 13 27.39 34.84 1.25
C LYS A 13 28.13 35.78 0.30
N GLU A 14 29.14 35.29 -0.40
CA GLU A 14 29.90 36.07 -1.39
C GLU A 14 29.02 36.51 -2.56
N LEU A 15 28.11 35.64 -3.03
CA LEU A 15 27.17 35.97 -4.11
C LEU A 15 26.09 36.98 -3.68
N GLN A 16 25.57 36.89 -2.44
CA GLN A 16 24.63 37.88 -1.91
C GLN A 16 25.26 39.28 -1.83
N LEU A 17 26.52 39.35 -1.41
CA LEU A 17 27.30 40.60 -1.40
C LEU A 17 27.60 41.13 -2.82
N ALA A 18 27.63 40.25 -3.83
CA ALA A 18 27.83 40.64 -5.23
C ALA A 18 26.53 41.12 -5.91
N GLU A 19 25.38 40.53 -5.58
CA GLU A 19 24.06 40.95 -6.10
C GLU A 19 23.63 42.34 -5.59
N GLU A 20 24.02 42.71 -4.36
CA GLU A 20 23.82 44.08 -3.84
C GLU A 20 24.62 45.14 -4.63
N ASN A 21 25.65 44.73 -5.39
CA ASN A 21 26.57 45.61 -6.09
C ASN A 21 26.41 45.63 -7.62
N SER A 22 25.50 44.85 -8.22
CA SER A 22 25.33 44.80 -9.68
C SER A 22 23.90 45.12 -10.12
N CYS A 23 23.72 46.28 -10.75
CA CYS A 23 22.54 46.64 -11.52
C CYS A 23 22.90 46.50 -13.00
N VAL A 24 22.32 45.54 -13.72
CA VAL A 24 22.51 45.38 -15.18
C VAL A 24 21.18 45.00 -15.88
N PRO A 25 20.92 45.49 -17.11
CA PRO A 25 19.57 45.73 -17.65
C PRO A 25 18.99 44.67 -18.60
N GLU A 26 17.77 45.00 -19.05
CA GLU A 26 16.72 44.29 -19.79
C GLU A 26 17.07 43.50 -21.07
N VAL A 27 16.29 42.43 -21.31
CA VAL A 27 15.94 41.91 -22.65
C VAL A 27 14.40 41.91 -22.79
N LYS A 28 13.90 42.45 -23.91
CA LYS A 28 12.47 42.60 -24.24
C LYS A 28 12.05 41.53 -25.24
N GLU A 29 10.97 40.79 -24.95
CA GLU A 29 10.17 40.09 -25.98
C GLU A 29 8.67 40.09 -25.63
N ASP A 30 7.90 40.55 -26.61
CA ASP A 30 6.45 40.78 -26.60
C ASP A 30 5.69 39.52 -27.03
N HIS A 31 4.68 39.13 -26.25
CA HIS A 31 3.51 38.36 -26.70
C HIS A 31 2.40 38.61 -25.68
N GLN A 32 1.27 39.13 -26.15
CA GLN A 32 0.04 39.39 -25.39
C GLN A 32 -0.79 38.11 -25.35
N LEU A 33 -0.91 37.53 -24.15
CA LEU A 33 -1.93 36.54 -23.82
C LEU A 33 -2.68 37.12 -22.62
N GLU A 34 -3.97 37.40 -22.81
CA GLU A 34 -4.88 37.86 -21.77
C GLU A 34 -5.22 36.66 -20.87
N PHE A 35 -4.84 36.72 -19.60
CA PHE A 35 -5.20 35.73 -18.59
C PHE A 35 -5.90 36.42 -17.41
N GLU A 36 -6.94 35.77 -16.89
CA GLU A 36 -7.69 36.22 -15.72
C GLU A 36 -6.78 36.37 -14.51
N GLN A 37 -6.87 37.53 -13.86
CA GLN A 37 -5.98 37.93 -12.79
C GLN A 37 -6.43 37.28 -11.47
N GLN A 38 -5.77 36.19 -11.07
CA GLN A 38 -6.04 35.52 -9.80
C GLN A 38 -4.95 35.84 -8.77
N ALA A 39 -5.35 36.30 -7.59
CA ALA A 39 -4.42 36.58 -6.49
C ALA A 39 -3.73 35.29 -6.04
N ILE A 40 -2.40 35.21 -6.22
CA ILE A 40 -1.59 34.11 -5.70
C ILE A 40 -1.27 34.43 -4.25
N ILE A 41 -2.08 33.91 -3.34
CA ILE A 41 -1.78 33.92 -1.91
C ILE A 41 -0.73 32.83 -1.69
N TYR A 42 0.49 33.22 -1.31
CA TYR A 42 1.49 32.28 -0.79
C TYR A 42 1.06 31.83 0.61
N GLU A 43 0.04 30.98 0.67
CA GLU A 43 -0.08 30.07 1.80
C GLU A 43 1.02 29.03 1.65
N LYS A 44 1.66 28.67 2.77
CA LYS A 44 2.49 27.47 2.84
C LYS A 44 1.62 26.36 2.25
N GLU A 45 1.97 25.90 1.05
CA GLU A 45 1.14 24.96 0.27
C GLU A 45 0.72 23.88 1.26
N PRO A 46 -0.58 23.79 1.61
CA PRO A 46 -1.00 22.86 2.63
C PRO A 46 -0.96 21.53 1.91
N ILE A 47 0.21 20.91 1.90
CA ILE A 47 0.28 19.46 1.95
C ILE A 47 -0.58 19.17 3.17
N THR A 48 -1.82 18.76 2.93
CA THR A 48 -2.86 18.67 3.94
C THR A 48 -2.32 17.69 4.96
N GLU A 49 -1.82 18.19 6.08
CA GLU A 49 -1.15 17.39 7.13
C GLU A 49 -2.05 16.20 7.53
N ARG A 50 -3.36 16.40 7.39
CA ARG A 50 -4.40 15.38 7.39
C ARG A 50 -4.12 14.18 6.47
N HIS A 51 -3.87 14.37 5.18
CA HIS A 51 -3.63 13.27 4.25
C HIS A 51 -2.33 12.52 4.56
N LEU A 52 -1.27 13.23 4.98
CA LEU A 52 -0.04 12.57 5.41
C LEU A 52 -0.25 11.73 6.67
N ASN A 53 -1.04 12.24 7.62
CA ASN A 53 -1.39 11.51 8.83
C ASN A 53 -2.28 10.28 8.52
N GLU A 54 -3.21 10.40 7.57
CA GLU A 54 -4.03 9.28 7.08
C GLU A 54 -3.15 8.19 6.43
N ILE A 55 -2.22 8.59 5.57
CA ILE A 55 -1.25 7.70 4.91
C ILE A 55 -0.36 7.01 5.95
N GLN A 56 0.17 7.76 6.92
CA GLN A 56 1.01 7.20 7.99
C GLN A 56 0.23 6.18 8.83
N ARG A 57 -1.01 6.51 9.21
CA ARG A 57 -1.86 5.59 9.95
C ARG A 57 -2.11 4.30 9.15
N LEU A 58 -2.40 4.41 7.86
CA LEU A 58 -2.60 3.24 6.99
C LEU A 58 -1.32 2.40 6.85
N GLN A 59 -0.16 3.04 6.80
CA GLN A 59 1.14 2.37 6.81
C GLN A 59 1.35 1.57 8.10
N ASP A 60 0.98 2.12 9.25
CA ASP A 60 1.08 1.44 10.55
C ASP A 60 0.10 0.26 10.61
N GLU A 61 -1.13 0.43 10.12
CA GLU A 61 -2.14 -0.65 10.02
C GLU A 61 -1.66 -1.81 9.13
N ILE A 62 -1.08 -1.52 7.96
CA ILE A 62 -0.47 -2.55 7.08
C ILE A 62 0.72 -3.23 7.76
N SER A 63 1.51 -2.49 8.55
CA SER A 63 2.64 -3.04 9.29
C SER A 63 2.18 -4.01 10.39
N ASN A 64 1.15 -3.64 11.14
CA ASN A 64 0.53 -4.50 12.15
C ASN A 64 -0.04 -5.78 11.51
N LEU A 65 -0.74 -5.64 10.38
CA LEU A 65 -1.25 -6.80 9.63
C LEU A 65 -0.11 -7.73 9.19
N ALA A 66 0.99 -7.18 8.68
CA ALA A 66 2.15 -7.96 8.28
C ALA A 66 2.79 -8.71 9.47
N GLU A 67 2.86 -8.08 10.64
CA GLU A 67 3.31 -8.75 11.87
C GLU A 67 2.38 -9.90 12.28
N ASP A 68 1.07 -9.71 12.20
CA ASP A 68 0.10 -10.73 12.57
C ASP A 68 0.13 -11.92 11.59
N VAL A 69 0.28 -11.66 10.29
CA VAL A 69 0.54 -12.69 9.26
C VAL A 69 1.85 -13.44 9.55
N GLN A 70 2.91 -12.74 9.95
CA GLN A 70 4.17 -13.37 10.32
C GLN A 70 4.03 -14.25 11.56
N LYS A 71 3.34 -13.77 12.60
CA LYS A 71 3.03 -14.54 13.82
C LYS A 71 2.22 -15.78 13.49
N PHE A 72 1.21 -15.68 12.63
CA PHE A 72 0.43 -16.81 12.13
C PHE A 72 1.33 -17.85 11.45
N GLY A 73 2.18 -17.42 10.52
CA GLY A 73 3.12 -18.31 9.83
C GLY A 73 4.11 -18.99 10.78
N GLN A 74 4.61 -18.29 11.80
CA GLN A 74 5.50 -18.87 12.83
C GLN A 74 4.79 -19.88 13.72
N GLN A 75 3.59 -19.55 14.22
CA GLN A 75 2.78 -20.47 15.01
C GLN A 75 2.50 -21.74 14.24
N GLN A 76 2.24 -21.62 12.94
CA GLN A 76 1.97 -22.76 12.10
C GLN A 76 3.19 -23.67 11.90
N LYS A 77 4.39 -23.09 11.74
CA LYS A 77 5.63 -23.86 11.72
C LYS A 77 5.84 -24.63 13.04
N SER A 78 5.56 -23.97 14.17
CA SER A 78 5.67 -24.62 15.49
C SER A 78 4.63 -25.73 15.69
N LEU A 79 3.37 -25.50 15.33
CA LEU A 79 2.27 -26.45 15.53
C LEU A 79 2.51 -27.79 14.85
N VAL A 80 2.99 -27.76 13.61
CA VAL A 80 3.33 -28.97 12.84
C VAL A 80 4.50 -29.73 13.47
N SER A 81 5.42 -29.03 14.14
CA SER A 81 6.52 -29.69 14.86
C SER A 81 6.08 -30.31 16.19
N SER A 82 4.98 -29.82 16.79
CA SER A 82 4.58 -30.14 18.17
C SER A 82 3.16 -30.71 18.28
N MET A 83 2.69 -31.47 17.28
CA MET A 83 1.29 -31.83 16.94
C MET A 83 0.30 -32.30 18.05
N ARG A 84 0.68 -32.33 19.33
CA ARG A 84 -0.12 -32.79 20.48
C ARG A 84 -0.67 -31.70 21.42
N ARG A 85 -0.61 -30.39 21.09
CA ARG A 85 -0.98 -29.32 22.05
C ARG A 85 -2.24 -28.51 21.67
N PHE A 86 -3.33 -28.76 22.40
CA PHE A 86 -4.65 -28.12 22.23
C PHE A 86 -4.71 -26.61 22.53
N SER A 87 -3.89 -26.09 23.45
CA SER A 87 -3.93 -24.67 23.85
C SER A 87 -3.54 -23.71 22.71
N VAL A 88 -2.82 -24.20 21.70
CA VAL A 88 -2.33 -23.40 20.58
C VAL A 88 -3.43 -23.16 19.54
N LEU A 89 -4.40 -24.06 19.40
CA LEU A 89 -5.49 -23.96 18.41
C LEU A 89 -6.50 -22.86 18.72
N LYS A 90 -6.79 -22.62 20.01
CA LYS A 90 -7.67 -21.50 20.41
C LYS A 90 -7.03 -20.14 20.12
N LYS A 91 -5.71 -20.02 20.29
CA LYS A 91 -4.96 -18.79 19.99
C LYS A 91 -4.91 -18.50 18.49
N GLU A 92 -4.78 -19.55 17.68
CA GLU A 92 -4.77 -19.45 16.22
C GLU A 92 -6.11 -18.91 15.65
N SER A 93 -7.23 -19.38 16.20
CA SER A 93 -8.56 -18.93 15.78
C SER A 93 -8.80 -17.43 16.00
N ASN A 94 -8.16 -16.82 17.01
CA ASN A 94 -8.25 -15.38 17.25
C ASN A 94 -7.44 -14.59 16.24
N ILE A 95 -6.17 -14.97 16.02
CA ILE A 95 -5.26 -14.28 15.11
C ILE A 95 -5.82 -14.29 13.68
N THR A 96 -6.42 -15.39 13.25
CA THR A 96 -7.01 -15.44 11.90
C THR A 96 -8.18 -14.45 11.74
N ARG A 97 -9.05 -14.34 12.77
CA ARG A 97 -10.15 -13.36 12.75
C ARG A 97 -9.61 -11.93 12.73
N GLU A 98 -8.58 -11.66 13.52
CA GLU A 98 -7.91 -10.35 13.56
C GLU A 98 -7.31 -9.98 12.20
N ILE A 99 -6.58 -10.91 11.56
CA ILE A 99 -6.03 -10.73 10.20
C ILE A 99 -7.15 -10.41 9.20
N LYS A 100 -8.27 -11.15 9.24
CA LYS A 100 -9.41 -10.90 8.35
C LYS A 100 -9.97 -9.48 8.51
N ILE A 101 -10.29 -9.10 9.76
CA ILE A 101 -10.88 -7.78 10.07
C ILE A 101 -9.92 -6.65 9.65
N GLN A 102 -8.62 -6.80 9.97
CA GLN A 102 -7.61 -5.82 9.58
C GLN A 102 -7.44 -5.73 8.06
N ALA A 103 -7.44 -6.86 7.35
CA ALA A 103 -7.31 -6.88 5.89
C ALA A 103 -8.51 -6.21 5.20
N GLU A 104 -9.73 -6.47 5.66
CA GLU A 104 -10.94 -5.80 5.17
C GLU A 104 -10.91 -4.29 5.44
N HIS A 105 -10.46 -3.89 6.64
CA HIS A 105 -10.30 -2.47 7.00
C HIS A 105 -9.27 -1.77 6.10
N VAL A 106 -8.08 -2.36 5.95
CA VAL A 106 -7.01 -1.81 5.10
C VAL A 106 -7.46 -1.71 3.64
N SER A 107 -8.15 -2.73 3.12
CA SER A 107 -8.72 -2.72 1.76
C SER A 107 -9.64 -1.50 1.57
N LYS A 108 -10.56 -1.28 2.52
CA LYS A 108 -11.47 -0.14 2.50
C LYS A 108 -10.75 1.21 2.59
N CYS A 109 -9.72 1.32 3.43
CA CYS A 109 -8.94 2.54 3.54
C CYS A 109 -8.12 2.82 2.26
N LEU A 110 -7.62 1.79 1.59
CA LEU A 110 -6.97 1.93 0.29
C LEU A 110 -7.96 2.42 -0.78
N ASP A 111 -9.19 1.90 -0.80
CA ASP A 111 -10.27 2.40 -1.67
C ASP A 111 -10.60 3.88 -1.43
N GLU A 112 -10.67 4.29 -0.17
CA GLU A 112 -10.92 5.68 0.22
C GLU A 112 -9.76 6.60 -0.22
N LEU A 113 -8.52 6.14 -0.08
CA LEU A 113 -7.35 6.87 -0.56
C LEU A 113 -7.34 6.98 -2.09
N SER A 114 -7.69 5.91 -2.82
CA SER A 114 -7.86 5.93 -4.28
C SER A 114 -8.90 6.98 -4.72
N LYS A 115 -10.05 7.03 -4.05
CA LYS A 115 -11.07 8.07 -4.31
C LYS A 115 -10.56 9.48 -4.03
N THR A 116 -9.72 9.63 -3.00
CA THR A 116 -9.11 10.92 -2.65
C THR A 116 -8.12 11.38 -3.71
N VAL A 117 -7.34 10.46 -4.28
CA VAL A 117 -6.46 10.71 -5.44
C VAL A 117 -7.27 11.22 -6.63
N LYS A 118 -8.32 10.49 -7.05
CA LYS A 118 -9.18 10.87 -8.20
C LYS A 118 -9.84 12.25 -8.00
N LYS A 119 -10.28 12.54 -6.77
CA LYS A 119 -10.86 13.85 -6.43
C LYS A 119 -9.81 14.97 -6.53
N SER A 120 -8.62 14.76 -5.97
CA SER A 120 -7.53 15.75 -6.01
C SER A 120 -7.07 16.02 -7.45
N GLU A 121 -7.04 14.98 -8.29
CA GLU A 121 -6.72 15.09 -9.72
C GLU A 121 -7.73 15.97 -10.47
N SER A 122 -9.02 15.84 -10.16
CA SER A 122 -10.08 16.67 -10.76
C SER A 122 -10.00 18.14 -10.32
N GLU A 123 -9.56 18.40 -9.08
CA GLU A 123 -9.48 19.76 -8.50
C GLU A 123 -8.21 20.52 -8.90
N HIS A 124 -7.05 19.85 -8.88
CA HIS A 124 -5.74 20.50 -9.03
C HIS A 124 -5.02 20.13 -10.34
N GLY A 125 -5.57 19.18 -11.10
CA GLY A 125 -4.96 18.61 -12.30
C GLY A 125 -3.94 17.50 -12.01
N PRO A 126 -3.66 16.63 -12.99
CA PRO A 126 -2.82 15.43 -12.83
C PRO A 126 -1.36 15.74 -12.47
N SER A 127 -0.84 16.89 -12.90
CA SER A 127 0.57 17.28 -12.68
C SER A 127 0.79 17.99 -11.34
N SER A 128 -0.25 18.15 -10.50
CA SER A 128 -0.11 18.75 -9.17
C SER A 128 0.78 17.90 -8.25
N ALA A 129 1.59 18.56 -7.42
CA ALA A 129 2.46 17.89 -6.46
C ALA A 129 1.67 17.00 -5.48
N ILE A 130 0.49 17.46 -5.05
CA ILE A 130 -0.38 16.72 -4.12
C ILE A 130 -0.86 15.42 -4.76
N VAL A 131 -1.38 15.49 -5.99
CA VAL A 131 -1.89 14.32 -6.73
C VAL A 131 -0.78 13.29 -6.93
N ARG A 132 0.42 13.74 -7.29
CA ARG A 132 1.59 12.87 -7.47
C ARG A 132 2.01 12.18 -6.17
N ILE A 133 2.03 12.90 -5.05
CA ILE A 133 2.35 12.33 -3.73
C ILE A 133 1.31 11.28 -3.36
N LEU A 134 0.02 11.63 -3.40
CA LEU A 134 -1.05 10.71 -3.03
C LEU A 134 -1.08 9.45 -3.91
N THR A 135 -0.89 9.62 -5.23
CA THR A 135 -0.83 8.49 -6.19
C THR A 135 0.32 7.55 -5.88
N SER A 136 1.52 8.11 -5.64
CA SER A 136 2.72 7.31 -5.34
C SER A 136 2.58 6.57 -4.00
N GLN A 137 2.02 7.24 -2.99
CA GLN A 137 1.79 6.64 -1.67
C GLN A 137 0.74 5.53 -1.73
N HIS A 138 -0.38 5.77 -2.42
CA HIS A 138 -1.40 4.77 -2.64
C HIS A 138 -0.82 3.52 -3.31
N ALA A 139 -0.08 3.69 -4.42
CA ALA A 139 0.54 2.56 -5.14
C ALA A 139 1.51 1.77 -4.25
N PHE A 140 2.34 2.46 -3.47
CA PHE A 140 3.28 1.82 -2.54
C PHE A 140 2.56 1.02 -1.44
N LEU A 141 1.56 1.64 -0.78
CA LEU A 141 0.81 0.98 0.29
C LEU A 141 0.01 -0.20 -0.24
N PHE A 142 -0.60 -0.05 -1.41
CA PHE A 142 -1.34 -1.11 -2.09
C PHE A 142 -0.43 -2.30 -2.43
N TRP A 143 0.74 -2.06 -3.02
CA TRP A 143 1.73 -3.11 -3.28
C TRP A 143 2.17 -3.83 -1.99
N ARG A 144 2.41 -3.08 -0.91
CA ARG A 144 2.77 -3.66 0.39
C ARG A 144 1.65 -4.52 0.97
N PHE A 145 0.41 -4.06 0.86
CA PHE A 145 -0.78 -4.82 1.27
C PHE A 145 -0.91 -6.11 0.46
N GLN A 146 -0.81 -6.03 -0.87
CA GLN A 146 -0.86 -7.19 -1.76
C GLN A 146 0.19 -8.25 -1.38
N ASN A 147 1.45 -7.85 -1.19
CA ASN A 147 2.50 -8.79 -0.78
C ASN A 147 2.23 -9.42 0.59
N THR A 148 1.65 -8.65 1.51
CA THR A 148 1.27 -9.15 2.84
C THR A 148 0.19 -10.23 2.71
N MET A 149 -0.82 -10.01 1.86
CA MET A 149 -1.89 -10.99 1.62
C MET A 149 -1.41 -12.21 0.84
N LEU A 150 -0.46 -12.06 -0.09
CA LEU A 150 0.20 -13.19 -0.75
C LEU A 150 0.98 -14.06 0.25
N SER A 151 1.76 -13.44 1.13
CA SER A 151 2.47 -14.14 2.22
C SER A 151 1.50 -14.88 3.15
N TYR A 152 0.33 -14.29 3.44
CA TYR A 152 -0.71 -14.96 4.22
C TYR A 152 -1.31 -16.16 3.49
N ASN A 153 -1.60 -16.04 2.20
CA ASN A 153 -2.05 -17.15 1.37
C ASN A 153 -1.02 -18.30 1.37
N ASP A 154 0.26 -18.00 1.16
CA ASP A 154 1.33 -18.99 1.19
C ASP A 154 1.40 -19.71 2.54
N ALA A 155 1.21 -18.99 3.65
CA ALA A 155 1.18 -19.58 4.99
C ALA A 155 -0.02 -20.53 5.18
N ILE A 156 -1.19 -20.19 4.64
CA ILE A 156 -2.38 -21.05 4.66
C ILE A 156 -2.17 -22.29 3.79
N THR A 157 -1.73 -22.14 2.55
CA THR A 157 -1.47 -23.27 1.64
C THR A 157 -0.42 -24.21 2.22
N ALA A 158 0.68 -23.67 2.76
CA ALA A 158 1.70 -24.48 3.43
C ALA A 158 1.15 -25.23 4.66
N LYS A 159 0.12 -24.71 5.35
CA LYS A 159 -0.57 -25.45 6.41
C LYS A 159 -1.41 -26.57 5.84
N GLN A 160 -2.23 -26.29 4.83
CA GLN A 160 -3.11 -27.28 4.22
C GLN A 160 -2.32 -28.49 3.74
N GLU A 161 -1.23 -28.28 3.01
CA GLU A 161 -0.35 -29.36 2.53
C GLU A 161 0.18 -30.21 3.69
N LYS A 162 0.64 -29.58 4.78
CA LYS A 162 1.11 -30.32 5.97
C LYS A 162 0.00 -31.12 6.64
N CYS A 163 -1.22 -30.59 6.72
CA CYS A 163 -2.35 -31.32 7.28
C CYS A 163 -2.76 -32.51 6.39
N LYS A 164 -2.74 -32.35 5.06
CA LYS A 164 -3.00 -33.45 4.11
C LYS A 164 -1.96 -34.56 4.25
N THR A 165 -0.68 -34.22 4.15
CA THR A 165 0.42 -35.20 4.30
C THR A 165 0.37 -35.88 5.66
N PHE A 166 -0.04 -35.18 6.72
CA PHE A 166 -0.22 -35.80 8.03
C PHE A 166 -1.35 -36.84 8.03
N ILE A 167 -2.52 -36.50 7.48
CA ILE A 167 -3.66 -37.43 7.40
C ILE A 167 -3.27 -38.66 6.58
N VAL A 168 -2.68 -38.48 5.40
CA VAL A 168 -2.21 -39.59 4.55
C VAL A 168 -1.25 -40.50 5.30
N ARG A 169 -0.25 -39.94 6.00
CA ARG A 169 0.69 -40.74 6.81
C ARG A 169 0.02 -41.48 7.95
N GLN A 170 -0.95 -40.88 8.64
CA GLN A 170 -1.67 -41.57 9.72
C GLN A 170 -2.51 -42.74 9.19
N LEU A 171 -3.08 -42.60 7.99
CA LEU A 171 -3.84 -43.66 7.33
C LEU A 171 -2.94 -44.78 6.82
N ASP A 172 -1.79 -44.44 6.27
CA ASP A 172 -0.78 -45.41 5.82
C ASP A 172 -0.24 -46.26 6.97
N VAL A 173 0.05 -45.66 8.13
CA VAL A 173 0.46 -46.38 9.36
C VAL A 173 -0.58 -47.41 9.82
N VAL A 174 -1.86 -47.15 9.55
CA VAL A 174 -2.98 -48.06 9.87
C VAL A 174 -3.10 -49.18 8.83
N GLY A 175 -2.46 -49.03 7.67
CA GLY A 175 -2.51 -49.95 6.53
C GLY A 175 -3.58 -49.60 5.50
N LYS A 176 -4.05 -48.35 5.47
CA LYS A 176 -4.86 -47.80 4.37
C LYS A 176 -3.99 -46.89 3.52
N GLU A 177 -3.60 -47.37 2.35
CA GLU A 177 -3.02 -46.51 1.33
C GLU A 177 -4.13 -45.61 0.77
N VAL A 178 -4.02 -44.31 1.03
CA VAL A 178 -4.92 -43.27 0.52
C VAL A 178 -4.06 -42.19 -0.10
N SER A 179 -4.37 -41.74 -1.31
CA SER A 179 -3.61 -40.67 -1.96
C SER A 179 -3.99 -39.28 -1.43
N GLU A 180 -3.14 -38.28 -1.66
CA GLU A 180 -3.48 -36.89 -1.29
C GLU A 180 -4.69 -36.36 -2.10
N GLU A 181 -4.88 -36.83 -3.33
CA GLU A 181 -6.05 -36.53 -4.15
C GLU A 181 -7.32 -37.12 -3.56
N GLU A 182 -7.29 -38.37 -3.09
CA GLU A 182 -8.44 -38.99 -2.42
C GLU A 182 -8.82 -38.25 -1.14
N VAL A 183 -7.84 -37.80 -0.34
CA VAL A 183 -8.11 -36.96 0.84
C VAL A 183 -8.76 -35.63 0.44
N ASN A 184 -8.32 -35.00 -0.66
CA ASN A 184 -8.96 -33.79 -1.19
C ASN A 184 -10.39 -34.05 -1.66
N ASP A 185 -10.64 -35.15 -2.37
CA ASP A 185 -11.97 -35.52 -2.84
C ASP A 185 -12.92 -35.76 -1.67
N MET A 186 -12.42 -36.38 -0.59
CA MET A 186 -13.19 -36.59 0.63
C MET A 186 -13.54 -35.28 1.34
N LEU A 187 -12.63 -34.31 1.37
CA LEU A 187 -12.87 -32.95 1.87
C LEU A 187 -13.95 -32.24 1.05
N GLN A 188 -13.81 -32.25 -0.27
CA GLN A 188 -14.74 -31.57 -1.18
C GLN A 188 -16.15 -32.17 -1.17
N GLN A 189 -16.25 -33.50 -1.12
CA GLN A 189 -17.53 -34.21 -1.13
C GLN A 189 -18.23 -34.19 0.24
N GLY A 190 -17.54 -33.75 1.30
CA GLY A 190 -18.09 -33.73 2.67
C GLY A 190 -18.40 -35.12 3.23
N LYS A 191 -17.79 -36.18 2.68
CA LYS A 191 -18.06 -37.59 3.04
C LYS A 191 -17.21 -38.10 4.20
N TRP A 192 -16.68 -37.19 5.02
CA TRP A 192 -15.78 -37.51 6.13
C TRP A 192 -16.39 -38.49 7.15
N GLU A 193 -17.68 -38.35 7.46
CA GLU A 193 -18.35 -39.22 8.45
C GLU A 193 -18.39 -40.69 8.01
N ILE A 194 -18.65 -40.95 6.73
CA ILE A 194 -18.66 -42.31 6.16
C ILE A 194 -17.26 -42.93 6.22
N PHE A 195 -16.23 -42.12 6.04
CA PHE A 195 -14.85 -42.56 6.21
C PHE A 195 -14.53 -42.90 7.67
N ASN A 196 -14.97 -42.05 8.59
CA ASN A 196 -14.77 -42.22 10.03
C ASN A 196 -15.42 -43.52 10.55
N GLU A 197 -16.65 -43.82 10.12
CA GLU A 197 -17.36 -45.06 10.45
C GLU A 197 -16.61 -46.31 9.95
N ASN A 198 -16.10 -46.29 8.72
CA ASN A 198 -15.31 -47.39 8.15
C ASN A 198 -13.94 -47.55 8.82
N LEU A 199 -13.41 -46.51 9.47
CA LEU A 199 -12.17 -46.57 10.25
C LEU A 199 -12.41 -47.18 11.64
N LEU A 200 -13.53 -46.87 12.30
CA LEU A 200 -13.87 -47.35 13.64
C LEU A 200 -14.12 -48.86 13.70
N THR A 201 -14.59 -49.47 12.61
CA THR A 201 -14.78 -50.92 12.49
C THR A 201 -13.46 -51.70 12.37
N GLU A 202 -12.36 -51.03 12.05
CA GLU A 202 -11.05 -51.66 11.90
C GLU A 202 -10.27 -51.65 13.22
N VAL A 203 -9.91 -52.85 13.70
CA VAL A 203 -9.24 -53.10 15.00
C VAL A 203 -7.88 -52.39 15.16
N LYS A 204 -7.30 -51.86 14.07
CA LYS A 204 -5.96 -51.29 14.02
C LYS A 204 -5.87 -49.82 14.45
N ILE A 205 -6.99 -49.09 14.55
CA ILE A 205 -6.99 -47.65 14.83
C ILE A 205 -7.29 -47.37 16.30
N THR A 206 -6.38 -46.66 16.97
CA THR A 206 -6.66 -46.19 18.32
C THR A 206 -7.60 -44.99 18.30
N LYS A 207 -8.49 -44.87 19.31
CA LYS A 207 -9.34 -43.69 19.47
C LYS A 207 -8.56 -42.37 19.49
N ALA A 208 -7.31 -42.40 19.97
CA ALA A 208 -6.43 -41.24 20.00
C ALA A 208 -5.99 -40.82 18.58
N GLN A 209 -5.57 -41.79 17.73
CA GLN A 209 -5.22 -41.51 16.34
C GLN A 209 -6.42 -40.99 15.56
N LEU A 210 -7.59 -41.60 15.74
CA LEU A 210 -8.81 -41.14 15.08
C LEU A 210 -9.16 -39.70 15.46
N SER A 211 -9.09 -39.38 16.76
CA SER A 211 -9.32 -38.02 17.25
C SER A 211 -8.32 -37.02 16.69
N GLU A 212 -7.06 -37.41 16.46
CA GLU A 212 -6.03 -36.55 15.87
C GLU A 212 -6.30 -36.31 14.37
N ILE A 213 -6.71 -37.35 13.63
CA ILE A 213 -7.10 -37.25 12.22
C ILE A 213 -8.33 -36.35 12.07
N GLU A 214 -9.39 -36.55 12.88
CA GLU A 214 -10.58 -35.69 12.88
C GLU A 214 -10.25 -34.23 13.16
N GLN A 215 -9.30 -33.97 14.07
CA GLN A 215 -8.88 -32.63 14.40
C GLN A 215 -8.17 -31.96 13.23
N ARG A 216 -7.29 -32.67 12.54
CA ARG A 216 -6.60 -32.18 11.33
C ARG A 216 -7.58 -31.93 10.19
N HIS A 217 -8.61 -32.77 10.05
CA HIS A 217 -9.71 -32.55 9.12
C HIS A 217 -10.46 -31.24 9.43
N LYS A 218 -10.84 -31.00 10.70
CA LYS A 218 -11.47 -29.73 11.11
C LYS A 218 -10.59 -28.51 10.82
N GLU A 219 -9.28 -28.64 11.00
CA GLU A 219 -8.33 -27.58 10.63
C GLU A 219 -8.29 -27.33 9.12
N LEU A 220 -8.29 -28.38 8.29
CA LEU A 220 -8.35 -28.27 6.83
C LEU A 220 -9.59 -27.53 6.37
N VAL A 221 -10.76 -27.91 6.88
CA VAL A 221 -12.03 -27.23 6.56
C VAL A 221 -11.98 -25.75 6.97
N ASN A 222 -11.40 -25.43 8.13
CA ASN A 222 -11.26 -24.05 8.57
C ASN A 222 -10.33 -23.25 7.64
N LEU A 223 -9.23 -23.84 7.17
CA LEU A 223 -8.31 -23.19 6.24
C LEU A 223 -8.93 -22.97 4.86
N GLU A 224 -9.76 -23.90 4.38
CA GLU A 224 -10.51 -23.69 3.14
C GLU A 224 -11.45 -22.49 3.25
N ASN A 225 -12.09 -22.30 4.40
CA ASN A 225 -12.90 -21.10 4.64
C ASN A 225 -12.03 -19.83 4.63
N HIS A 226 -10.82 -19.87 5.20
CA HIS A 226 -9.89 -18.74 5.12
C HIS A 226 -9.44 -18.44 3.68
N ILE A 227 -9.24 -19.47 2.84
CA ILE A 227 -8.94 -19.27 1.41
C ILE A 227 -10.14 -18.65 0.68
N LYS A 228 -11.37 -19.05 1.01
CA LYS A 228 -12.58 -18.44 0.44
C LYS A 228 -12.69 -16.97 0.82
N ASP A 229 -12.45 -16.63 2.08
CA ASP A 229 -12.41 -15.24 2.55
C ASP A 229 -11.32 -14.44 1.81
N LEU A 230 -10.12 -15.01 1.67
CA LEU A 230 -9.04 -14.41 0.90
C LEU A 230 -9.39 -14.19 -0.57
N LYS A 231 -10.13 -15.11 -1.18
CA LYS A 231 -10.54 -15.00 -2.58
C LYS A 231 -11.39 -13.75 -2.81
N GLU A 232 -12.30 -13.43 -1.90
CA GLU A 232 -13.09 -12.20 -1.98
C GLU A 232 -12.20 -10.95 -1.94
N LEU A 233 -11.20 -10.95 -1.06
CA LEU A 233 -10.22 -9.88 -0.98
C LEU A 233 -9.35 -9.78 -2.25
N PHE A 234 -8.91 -10.91 -2.81
CA PHE A 234 -8.10 -10.92 -4.03
C PHE A 234 -8.87 -10.44 -5.26
N ILE A 235 -10.19 -10.63 -5.30
CA ILE A 235 -11.04 -10.03 -6.34
C ILE A 235 -10.99 -8.49 -6.23
N GLN A 236 -11.10 -7.95 -5.02
CA GLN A 236 -10.98 -6.50 -4.78
C GLN A 236 -9.59 -5.97 -5.16
N ILE A 237 -8.53 -6.68 -4.75
CA ILE A 237 -7.15 -6.35 -5.12
C ILE A 237 -6.98 -6.35 -6.64
N SER A 238 -7.55 -7.34 -7.34
CA SER A 238 -7.44 -7.43 -8.81
C SER A 238 -8.08 -6.23 -9.50
N LEU A 239 -9.26 -5.81 -9.05
CA LEU A 239 -9.93 -4.61 -9.55
C LEU A 239 -9.08 -3.34 -9.33
N LEU A 240 -8.47 -3.22 -8.16
CA LEU A 240 -7.61 -2.06 -7.82
C LEU A 240 -6.29 -2.03 -8.59
N VAL A 241 -5.74 -3.20 -8.98
CA VAL A 241 -4.57 -3.29 -9.86
C VAL A 241 -4.91 -2.75 -11.25
N GLU A 242 -6.07 -3.13 -11.80
CA GLU A 242 -6.52 -2.66 -13.11
C GLU A 242 -6.69 -1.13 -13.15
N GLU A 243 -7.19 -0.53 -12.05
CA GLU A 243 -7.31 0.93 -11.94
C GLU A 243 -5.96 1.65 -11.75
N GLN A 244 -4.96 1.00 -11.15
CA GLN A 244 -3.67 1.63 -10.85
C GLN A 244 -2.67 1.61 -12.02
N GLY A 245 -2.80 0.70 -12.98
CA GLY A 245 -1.81 0.54 -14.06
C GLY A 245 -0.38 0.23 -13.55
N GLU A 246 0.62 0.20 -14.44
CA GLU A 246 2.04 0.04 -14.09
C GLU A 246 2.63 1.32 -13.44
N ILE A 247 2.05 1.84 -12.36
CA ILE A 247 2.59 3.01 -11.62
C ILE A 247 3.70 2.61 -10.63
N ILE A 248 4.04 1.32 -10.54
CA ILE A 248 5.01 0.81 -9.56
C ILE A 248 6.46 1.19 -9.92
N ASN A 249 6.75 1.68 -11.14
CA ASN A 249 8.12 2.05 -11.56
C ASN A 249 8.21 3.42 -12.25
N ASN A 250 7.80 4.49 -11.57
CA ASN A 250 7.67 5.80 -12.21
C ASN A 250 8.41 6.95 -11.51
N ILE A 251 9.67 6.72 -11.15
CA ILE A 251 10.59 7.85 -10.91
C ILE A 251 10.65 8.72 -12.18
N GLU A 252 10.73 8.09 -13.35
CA GLU A 252 10.78 8.78 -14.65
C GLU A 252 9.50 9.57 -14.94
N MET A 253 8.31 8.96 -14.85
CA MET A 253 7.06 9.70 -15.03
C MET A 253 6.85 10.77 -13.95
N GLY A 254 7.28 10.52 -12.71
CA GLY A 254 7.27 11.54 -11.65
C GLY A 254 8.14 12.74 -11.99
N VAL A 255 9.32 12.51 -12.57
CA VAL A 255 10.23 13.57 -13.05
C VAL A 255 9.64 14.29 -14.26
N ASN A 256 9.13 13.57 -15.25
CA ASN A 256 8.49 14.13 -16.45
C ASN A 256 7.29 15.02 -16.09
N ASN A 257 6.40 14.56 -15.21
CA ASN A 257 5.26 15.36 -14.75
C ASN A 257 5.69 16.59 -13.93
N THR A 258 6.83 16.52 -13.22
CA THR A 258 7.42 17.69 -12.56
C THR A 258 7.90 18.71 -13.58
N GLN A 259 8.57 18.23 -14.64
CA GLN A 259 9.09 19.08 -15.70
C GLN A 259 7.95 19.88 -16.36
N ASP A 260 6.83 19.24 -16.65
CA ASP A 260 5.66 19.89 -17.25
C ASP A 260 5.03 20.94 -16.33
N TYR A 261 4.92 20.63 -15.03
CA TYR A 261 4.42 21.57 -14.03
C TYR A 261 5.36 22.79 -13.87
N VAL A 262 6.67 22.56 -13.83
CA VAL A 262 7.68 23.63 -13.72
C VAL A 262 7.69 24.49 -14.98
N GLN A 263 7.53 23.88 -16.16
CA GLN A 263 7.44 24.61 -17.43
C GLN A 263 6.21 25.53 -17.44
N THR A 264 5.04 25.00 -17.06
CA THR A 264 3.80 25.78 -16.90
C THR A 264 3.96 26.91 -15.88
N SER A 265 4.61 26.64 -14.74
CA SER A 265 4.86 27.64 -13.70
C SER A 265 5.82 28.74 -14.18
N LYS A 266 6.87 28.37 -14.92
CA LYS A 266 7.83 29.30 -15.51
C LYS A 266 7.15 30.27 -16.48
N GLU A 267 6.20 29.78 -17.28
CA GLU A 267 5.40 30.63 -18.17
C GLU A 267 4.54 31.62 -17.40
N LYS A 268 3.85 31.17 -16.34
CA LYS A 268 3.08 32.03 -15.42
C LYS A 268 3.96 33.09 -14.76
N PHE A 269 5.14 32.73 -14.25
CA PHE A 269 6.08 33.68 -13.65
C PHE A 269 6.64 34.69 -14.66
N ARG A 270 6.96 34.25 -15.88
CA ARG A 270 7.39 35.15 -16.98
C ARG A 270 6.32 36.19 -17.26
N LEU A 271 5.06 35.77 -17.26
CA LEU A 271 3.91 36.65 -17.47
C LEU A 271 3.71 37.61 -16.29
N ALA A 272 3.76 37.11 -15.05
CA ALA A 272 3.67 37.95 -13.85
C ALA A 272 4.78 39.02 -13.81
N ALA A 273 6.00 38.67 -14.21
CA ALA A 273 7.09 39.62 -14.35
C ALA A 273 6.80 40.70 -15.41
N LYS A 274 6.20 40.32 -16.56
CA LYS A 274 5.72 41.27 -17.58
C LYS A 274 4.65 42.21 -17.01
N TYR A 275 3.66 41.71 -16.27
CA TYR A 275 2.63 42.53 -15.62
C TYR A 275 3.21 43.50 -14.58
N ARG A 276 4.12 43.04 -13.71
CA ARG A 276 4.82 43.91 -12.75
C ARG A 276 5.59 45.03 -13.44
N LYS A 277 6.25 44.74 -14.56
CA LYS A 277 6.97 45.75 -15.37
C LYS A 277 6.03 46.73 -16.05
N ARG A 278 4.86 46.28 -16.52
CA ARG A 278 3.82 47.09 -17.18
C ARG A 278 2.81 47.70 -16.20
N ASN A 279 3.07 47.68 -14.90
CA ASN A 279 2.11 48.13 -13.89
C ASN A 279 1.80 49.64 -14.09
N PRO A 280 0.57 50.01 -14.47
CA PRO A 280 0.21 51.40 -14.78
C PRO A 280 0.36 52.34 -13.59
N CYS A 281 0.28 51.83 -12.35
CA CYS A 281 0.54 52.64 -11.15
C CYS A 281 1.99 53.13 -11.06
N LYS A 282 2.97 52.37 -11.61
CA LYS A 282 4.37 52.84 -11.73
C LYS A 282 4.56 53.86 -12.86
N ALA A 283 3.77 53.77 -13.92
CA ALA A 283 3.87 54.67 -15.07
C ALA A 283 3.13 56.01 -14.84
N ILE A 284 2.05 56.01 -14.08
CA ILE A 284 1.15 57.17 -13.92
C ILE A 284 1.32 57.86 -12.55
N CYS A 285 1.69 57.13 -11.49
CA CYS A 285 1.70 57.65 -10.11
C CYS A 285 3.11 57.89 -9.53
N CYS A 286 4.08 58.26 -10.37
CA CYS A 286 5.45 58.55 -9.91
C CYS A 286 5.54 59.87 -9.10
N TRP A 287 4.53 60.74 -9.17
CA TRP A 287 4.56 62.03 -8.46
C TRP A 287 3.68 62.15 -7.19
N CYS A 288 2.74 61.23 -6.96
CA CYS A 288 1.75 61.37 -5.86
C CYS A 288 1.65 60.17 -4.89
N CYS A 289 2.44 59.11 -5.05
CA CYS A 289 2.43 57.96 -4.13
C CYS A 289 3.77 57.80 -3.40
N PRO A 290 3.83 58.02 -2.07
CA PRO A 290 5.05 57.82 -1.26
C PRO A 290 5.58 56.38 -1.24
N CYS A 291 4.83 55.41 -1.78
CA CYS A 291 5.13 53.98 -1.74
C CYS A 291 6.05 53.50 -2.88
N CYS A 292 6.59 54.42 -3.70
CA CYS A 292 7.45 54.12 -4.86
C CYS A 292 8.85 54.75 -4.74
N ARG A 293 9.43 54.79 -3.54
CA ARG A 293 10.88 54.91 -3.34
C ARG A 293 11.42 53.60 -2.76
#